data_AF-A0A520NGQ2-F1
#
_entry.id   AF-A0A520NGQ2-F1
#
_cell.length_a   1.000
_cell.length_b   1.000
_cell.length_c   1.000
_cell.angle_alpha   90.00
_cell.angle_beta   90.00
_cell.angle_gamma   90.00
#
_symmetry.space_group_name_H-M   'P 1'
#
loop_
_entity.id
_entity.type
_entity.pdbx_description
1 polymer ?
#
loop_
_entity_poly.entity_id
_entity_poly.type
_entity_poly.pdbx_seq_one_letter_code
_entity_poly.pdbx_strand_id
1 'polypeptide(L)'
;MSLLTVSLPMPDSDISNNSAHFVPLSVIMDQHAGQLLTYMQEHETRNVVITLPVRIDVAGKRKQPFFVAVGVTFDFETPEALVDEVERQCPNDHLCLFAWVPAHLFGSEDFGIAIDEIRVGENLQNGLVGEVIDKAAVEQAVTTLAASWQGKCYVDKNLH
;
A
#
# COMPACT_ATOMS: atom_id res chain seq x y z
N MET A 1 -36.77 34.18 30.04
CA MET A 1 -35.81 34.10 28.92
C MET A 1 -34.63 33.27 29.41
N SER A 2 -34.58 31.99 29.03
CA SER A 2 -33.46 31.11 29.37
C SER A 2 -32.64 30.89 28.11
N LEU A 3 -31.38 31.30 28.13
CA LEU A 3 -30.42 31.03 27.06
C LEU A 3 -30.04 29.55 27.16
N LEU A 4 -30.49 28.74 26.19
CA LEU A 4 -30.00 27.39 25.99
C LEU A 4 -28.60 27.48 25.38
N THR A 5 -27.59 27.13 26.15
CA THR A 5 -26.24 26.86 25.62
C THR A 5 -26.32 25.60 24.77
N VAL A 6 -26.23 25.76 23.45
CA VAL A 6 -26.06 24.63 22.53
C VAL A 6 -24.62 24.14 22.71
N SER A 7 -24.44 23.01 23.38
CA SER A 7 -23.19 22.24 23.28
C SER A 7 -23.07 21.75 21.84
N LEU A 8 -22.21 22.39 21.07
CA LEU A 8 -21.77 21.88 19.79
C LEU A 8 -21.10 20.51 20.03
N PRO A 9 -21.43 19.45 19.28
CA PRO A 9 -20.63 18.25 19.31
C PRO A 9 -19.22 18.62 18.85
N MET A 10 -18.22 18.28 19.66
CA MET A 10 -16.84 18.34 19.21
C MET A 10 -16.71 17.45 17.96
N PRO A 11 -15.95 17.87 16.92
CA PRO A 11 -15.66 16.96 15.82
C PRO A 11 -14.94 15.74 16.40
N ASP A 12 -15.51 14.56 16.17
CA ASP A 12 -14.87 13.27 16.49
C ASP A 12 -13.45 13.29 15.93
N SER A 13 -12.48 13.52 16.82
CA SER A 13 -11.06 13.56 16.50
C SER A 13 -10.45 12.18 16.73
N ASP A 14 -11.21 11.12 16.39
CA ASP A 14 -10.85 9.71 16.59
C ASP A 14 -11.42 8.83 15.46
N ILE A 15 -11.13 9.20 14.21
CA ILE A 15 -10.79 8.19 13.22
C ILE A 15 -9.28 8.33 13.06
N SER A 16 -8.53 7.45 13.70
CA SER A 16 -7.14 7.22 13.33
C SER A 16 -7.10 7.14 11.81
N ASN A 17 -6.48 8.15 11.18
CA ASN A 17 -6.43 8.40 9.73
C ASN A 17 -5.60 7.31 9.03
N ASN A 18 -5.99 6.05 9.24
CA ASN A 18 -5.27 4.85 8.83
C ASN A 18 -5.79 4.34 7.49
N SER A 19 -6.35 5.23 6.66
CA SER A 19 -6.83 4.91 5.34
C SER A 19 -5.64 4.76 4.39
N ALA A 20 -5.59 3.65 3.65
CA ALA A 20 -4.63 3.49 2.58
C ALA A 20 -5.01 4.36 1.37
N HIS A 21 -4.04 5.06 0.79
CA HIS A 21 -4.20 5.79 -0.46
C HIS A 21 -4.09 4.83 -1.64
N PHE A 22 -5.14 4.71 -2.44
CA PHE A 22 -5.13 3.95 -3.67
C PHE A 22 -4.63 4.84 -4.82
N VAL A 23 -3.54 4.43 -5.45
CA VAL A 23 -2.89 5.21 -6.50
C VAL A 23 -2.48 4.32 -7.68
N PRO A 24 -2.82 4.68 -8.93
CA PRO A 24 -2.32 3.96 -10.08
C PRO A 24 -0.79 4.07 -10.20
N LEU A 25 -0.11 2.99 -10.59
CA LEU A 25 1.34 3.00 -10.84
C LEU A 25 1.73 4.09 -11.84
N SER A 26 0.89 4.37 -12.84
CA SER A 26 1.13 5.46 -13.80
C SER A 26 1.24 6.83 -13.14
N VAL A 27 0.49 7.09 -12.06
CA VAL A 27 0.60 8.35 -11.31
C VAL A 27 1.96 8.45 -10.63
N ILE A 28 2.42 7.38 -9.98
CA ILE A 28 3.76 7.33 -9.37
C ILE A 28 4.85 7.58 -10.43
N MET A 29 4.73 6.91 -11.58
CA MET A 29 5.68 7.05 -12.68
C MET A 29 5.71 8.46 -13.27
N ASP A 30 4.54 9.00 -13.60
CA ASP A 30 4.43 10.24 -14.39
C ASP A 30 4.58 11.50 -13.53
N GLN A 31 4.09 11.47 -12.29
CA GLN A 31 4.00 12.65 -11.42
C GLN A 31 5.06 12.66 -10.32
N HIS A 32 5.56 11.48 -9.94
CA HIS A 32 6.56 11.33 -8.87
C HIS A 32 7.84 10.63 -9.36
N ALA A 33 8.08 10.63 -10.67
CA ALA A 33 9.28 10.08 -11.31
C ALA A 33 9.60 8.62 -10.94
N GLY A 34 8.57 7.81 -10.70
CA GLY A 34 8.70 6.42 -10.27
C GLY A 34 9.07 6.24 -8.80
N GLN A 35 9.01 7.31 -7.98
CA GLN A 35 9.41 7.26 -6.58
C GLN A 35 8.19 7.26 -5.66
N LEU A 36 7.83 6.08 -5.13
CA LEU A 36 6.79 5.96 -4.11
C LEU A 36 7.08 6.84 -2.90
N LEU A 37 8.35 6.97 -2.50
CA LEU A 37 8.75 7.81 -1.37
C LEU A 37 8.28 9.26 -1.53
N THR A 38 8.47 9.83 -2.72
CA THR A 38 8.06 11.20 -3.03
C THR A 38 6.55 11.35 -2.92
N TYR A 39 5.78 10.41 -3.49
CA TYR A 39 4.32 10.37 -3.35
C TYR A 39 3.90 10.33 -1.87
N MET A 40 4.48 9.42 -1.08
CA MET A 40 4.16 9.27 0.34
C MET A 40 4.45 10.54 1.15
N GLN A 41 5.56 11.22 0.85
CA GLN A 41 5.95 12.46 1.51
C GLN A 41 5.04 13.64 1.14
N GLU A 42 4.74 13.82 -0.15
CA GLU A 42 3.90 14.92 -0.64
C GLU A 42 2.45 14.81 -0.18
N HIS A 43 1.94 13.58 -0.06
CA HIS A 43 0.58 13.29 0.38
C HIS A 43 0.48 13.02 1.89
N GLU A 44 1.57 13.18 2.65
CA GLU A 44 1.65 12.93 4.09
C GLU A 44 1.04 11.58 4.51
N THR A 45 1.22 10.55 3.67
CA THR A 45 0.60 9.24 3.85
C THR A 45 1.65 8.15 4.07
N ARG A 46 1.27 7.14 4.85
CA ARG A 46 2.11 6.00 5.20
C ARG A 46 1.58 4.69 4.66
N ASN A 47 0.35 4.68 4.14
CA ASN A 47 -0.31 3.46 3.70
C ASN A 47 -0.74 3.72 2.28
N VAL A 48 -0.16 2.99 1.34
CA VAL A 48 -0.40 3.19 -0.09
C VAL A 48 -0.67 1.84 -0.74
N VAL A 49 -1.73 1.77 -1.56
CA VAL A 49 -1.98 0.63 -2.44
C VAL A 49 -1.74 1.09 -3.87
N ILE A 50 -0.70 0.55 -4.48
CA ILE A 50 -0.32 0.85 -5.87
C ILE A 50 -1.11 -0.09 -6.79
N THR A 51 -1.84 0.44 -7.75
CA THR A 51 -2.67 -0.36 -8.67
C THR A 51 -2.15 -0.33 -10.09
N LEU A 52 -2.19 -1.47 -10.78
CA LEU A 52 -1.75 -1.63 -12.16
C LEU A 52 -2.71 -2.56 -12.92
N PRO A 53 -3.65 -2.00 -13.71
CA PRO A 53 -4.36 -2.79 -14.71
C PRO A 53 -3.42 -3.08 -15.89
N VAL A 54 -3.24 -4.36 -16.23
CA VAL A 54 -2.34 -4.79 -17.32
C VAL A 54 -2.93 -5.97 -18.10
N ARG A 55 -2.58 -6.10 -19.38
CA ARG A 55 -2.95 -7.27 -20.19
C ARG A 55 -1.68 -8.02 -20.61
N ILE A 56 -1.55 -9.25 -20.15
CA ILE A 56 -0.35 -10.07 -20.36
C ILE A 56 -0.65 -11.23 -21.29
N ASP A 57 0.25 -11.48 -22.24
CA ASP A 57 0.25 -12.70 -23.02
C ASP A 57 0.82 -13.85 -22.18
N VAL A 58 -0.01 -14.84 -21.90
CA VAL A 58 0.37 -15.97 -21.06
C VAL A 58 0.52 -17.18 -21.97
N ALA A 59 1.70 -17.80 -21.98
CA ALA A 59 2.00 -18.90 -22.89
C ALA A 59 0.90 -19.99 -22.86
N GLY A 60 0.34 -20.30 -24.04
CA GLY A 60 -0.74 -21.28 -24.18
C GLY A 60 -2.15 -20.76 -23.82
N LYS A 61 -2.27 -19.50 -23.39
CA LYS A 61 -3.53 -18.77 -23.20
C LYS A 61 -3.55 -17.52 -24.10
N ARG A 62 -4.72 -16.91 -24.29
CA ARG A 62 -4.82 -15.58 -24.92
C ARG A 62 -4.38 -14.51 -23.92
N LYS A 63 -4.18 -13.27 -24.39
CA LYS A 63 -3.95 -12.10 -23.54
C LYS A 63 -5.00 -12.04 -22.42
N GLN A 64 -4.55 -12.15 -21.18
CA GLN A 64 -5.39 -12.10 -20.00
C GLN A 64 -5.24 -10.74 -19.31
N PRO A 65 -6.34 -10.10 -18.92
CA PRO A 65 -6.32 -8.92 -18.08
C PRO A 65 -6.04 -9.28 -16.61
N PHE A 66 -5.14 -8.53 -15.99
CA PHE A 66 -4.77 -8.61 -14.58
C PHE A 66 -4.92 -7.24 -13.95
N PHE A 67 -5.44 -7.21 -12.74
CA PHE A 67 -5.43 -6.02 -11.88
C PHE A 67 -4.47 -6.34 -10.74
N VAL A 68 -3.27 -5.77 -10.81
CA VAL A 68 -2.21 -5.99 -9.81
C VAL A 68 -2.31 -4.86 -8.79
N ALA A 69 -2.37 -5.20 -7.50
CA ALA A 69 -2.36 -4.25 -6.42
C ALA A 69 -1.25 -4.60 -5.42
N VAL A 70 -0.40 -3.64 -5.09
CA VAL A 70 0.67 -3.80 -4.08
C VAL A 70 0.42 -2.82 -2.94
N GLY A 71 0.01 -3.34 -1.78
CA GLY A 71 -0.19 -2.56 -0.56
C GLY A 71 1.10 -2.42 0.23
N VAL A 72 1.62 -1.20 0.35
CA VAL A 72 2.78 -0.85 1.19
C VAL A 72 2.28 -0.07 2.40
N THR A 73 2.32 -0.68 3.57
CA THR A 73 1.68 -0.11 4.77
C THR A 73 2.54 -0.18 6.01
N PHE A 74 2.57 0.92 6.76
CA PHE A 74 3.26 1.00 8.05
C PHE A 74 2.33 0.88 9.26
N ASP A 75 1.02 1.00 9.05
CA ASP A 75 0.08 1.12 10.17
C ASP A 75 -1.02 0.03 10.12
N PHE A 76 -0.89 -0.95 9.23
CA PHE A 76 -1.77 -2.12 9.13
C PHE A 76 -1.08 -3.33 9.75
N GLU A 77 -1.76 -4.02 10.66
CA GLU A 77 -1.28 -5.28 11.25
C GLU A 77 -1.51 -6.47 10.31
N THR A 78 -2.54 -6.39 9.47
CA THR A 78 -2.99 -7.47 8.60
C THR A 78 -3.55 -6.93 7.27
N PRO A 79 -3.57 -7.74 6.19
CA PRO A 79 -3.96 -7.25 4.86
C PRO A 79 -5.47 -7.26 4.57
N GLU A 80 -6.33 -7.88 5.39
CA GLU A 80 -7.71 -8.23 5.00
C GLU A 80 -8.54 -7.00 4.62
N ALA A 81 -8.39 -5.90 5.36
CA ALA A 81 -9.07 -4.65 5.04
C ALA A 81 -8.64 -4.05 3.67
N LEU A 82 -7.39 -4.31 3.24
CA LEU A 82 -6.89 -3.91 1.93
C LEU A 82 -7.40 -4.85 0.84
N VAL A 83 -7.46 -6.16 1.12
CA VAL A 83 -7.96 -7.19 0.19
C VAL A 83 -9.41 -6.86 -0.20
N ASP A 84 -10.30 -6.66 0.76
CA ASP A 84 -11.71 -6.35 0.51
C ASP A 84 -11.87 -5.11 -0.39
N GLU A 85 -11.04 -4.10 -0.17
CA GLU A 85 -11.07 -2.87 -0.94
C GLU A 85 -10.50 -3.04 -2.35
N VAL A 86 -9.41 -3.79 -2.48
CA VAL A 86 -8.79 -4.13 -3.76
C VAL A 86 -9.75 -4.95 -4.63
N GLU A 87 -10.42 -5.95 -4.04
CA GLU A 87 -11.45 -6.74 -4.74
C GLU A 87 -12.60 -5.86 -5.21
N ARG A 88 -13.03 -4.89 -4.39
CA ARG A 88 -14.08 -3.93 -4.76
C ARG A 88 -13.69 -3.01 -5.93
N GLN A 89 -12.41 -2.67 -6.05
CA GLN A 89 -11.89 -1.83 -7.14
C GLN A 89 -11.49 -2.64 -8.38
N CYS A 90 -11.28 -3.95 -8.24
CA CYS A 90 -10.89 -4.81 -9.34
C CYS A 90 -12.00 -4.85 -10.41
N PRO A 91 -11.69 -4.54 -11.68
CA PRO A 91 -12.69 -4.68 -12.73
C PRO A 91 -13.14 -6.13 -12.90
N ASN A 92 -14.44 -6.34 -13.16
CA ASN A 92 -15.07 -7.67 -13.25
C ASN A 92 -14.44 -8.62 -14.28
N ASP A 93 -13.76 -8.10 -15.31
CA ASP A 93 -13.11 -8.91 -16.34
C ASP A 93 -11.63 -9.21 -16.04
N HIS A 94 -11.08 -8.70 -14.94
CA HIS A 94 -9.66 -8.86 -14.56
C HIS A 94 -9.46 -9.96 -13.51
N LEU A 95 -8.31 -10.62 -13.56
CA LEU A 95 -7.83 -11.42 -12.44
C LEU A 95 -7.16 -10.48 -11.42
N CYS A 96 -7.70 -10.43 -10.21
CA CYS A 96 -7.21 -9.60 -9.12
C CYS A 96 -6.02 -10.25 -8.43
N LEU A 97 -4.82 -9.68 -8.55
CA LEU A 97 -3.62 -10.13 -7.86
C LEU A 97 -3.26 -9.08 -6.80
N PHE A 98 -3.26 -9.46 -5.54
CA PHE A 98 -2.87 -8.59 -4.44
C PHE A 98 -1.57 -9.07 -3.81
N ALA A 99 -0.69 -8.13 -3.49
CA ALA A 99 0.48 -8.36 -2.65
C ALA A 99 0.56 -7.31 -1.54
N TRP A 100 1.01 -7.74 -0.37
CA TRP A 100 1.12 -6.90 0.81
C TRP A 100 2.55 -6.85 1.31
N VAL A 101 3.05 -5.63 1.46
CA VAL A 101 4.36 -5.27 2.01
C VAL A 101 4.13 -4.66 3.40
N PRO A 102 4.30 -5.43 4.49
CA PRO A 102 4.17 -4.94 5.86
C PRO A 102 5.42 -4.13 6.24
N ALA A 103 5.49 -2.88 5.75
CA ALA A 103 6.67 -2.04 5.87
C ALA A 103 7.07 -1.73 7.33
N HIS A 104 6.13 -1.85 8.28
CA HIS A 104 6.39 -1.74 9.72
C HIS A 104 7.25 -2.88 10.29
N LEU A 105 7.29 -4.03 9.62
CA LEU A 105 8.12 -5.18 10.02
C LEU A 105 9.51 -5.11 9.39
N PHE A 106 9.80 -4.14 8.52
CA PHE A 106 11.08 -4.09 7.80
C PHE A 106 12.29 -4.18 8.74
N GLY A 107 13.17 -5.15 8.49
CA GLY A 107 14.36 -5.44 9.31
C GLY A 107 14.13 -6.45 10.45
N SER A 108 12.91 -6.93 10.66
CA SER A 108 12.62 -8.07 11.53
C SER A 108 12.65 -9.41 10.76
N GLU A 109 12.66 -10.52 11.50
CA GLU A 109 12.52 -11.87 10.93
C GLU A 109 11.11 -12.16 10.38
N ASP A 110 10.12 -11.39 10.83
CA ASP A 110 8.71 -11.51 10.42
C ASP A 110 8.42 -10.71 9.13
N PHE A 111 9.41 -9.99 8.59
CA PHE A 111 9.23 -9.27 7.33
C PHE A 111 9.17 -10.23 6.14
N GLY A 112 8.03 -10.24 5.45
CA GLY A 112 7.84 -10.94 4.20
C GLY A 112 6.75 -10.28 3.36
N ILE A 113 6.89 -10.36 2.03
CA ILE A 113 5.83 -9.92 1.11
C ILE A 113 4.84 -11.07 0.97
N ALA A 114 3.60 -10.85 1.41
CA ALA A 114 2.51 -11.80 1.20
C ALA A 114 1.91 -11.57 -0.19
N ILE A 115 1.64 -12.63 -0.94
CA ILE A 115 0.98 -12.56 -2.25
C ILE A 115 -0.24 -13.47 -2.21
N ASP A 116 -1.41 -12.92 -2.52
CA ASP A 116 -2.63 -13.69 -2.63
C ASP A 116 -2.57 -14.59 -3.86
N GLU A 117 -2.60 -15.90 -3.63
CA GLU A 117 -2.50 -16.87 -4.71
C GLU A 117 -3.75 -16.81 -5.59
N ILE A 118 -3.60 -16.26 -6.78
CA ILE A 118 -4.54 -16.50 -7.87
C ILE A 118 -4.10 -17.74 -8.62
N ARG A 119 -5.05 -18.56 -9.10
CA ARG A 119 -4.84 -19.86 -9.78
C ARG A 119 -4.14 -19.74 -11.16
N VAL A 120 -3.00 -19.07 -11.19
CA VAL A 120 -2.05 -18.86 -12.28
C VAL A 120 -0.65 -19.20 -11.75
N GLY A 121 0.29 -19.51 -12.63
CA GLY A 121 1.62 -19.96 -12.19
C GLY A 121 2.34 -18.91 -11.33
N GLU A 122 2.96 -19.36 -10.24
CA GLU A 122 3.69 -18.51 -9.27
C GLU A 122 4.68 -17.55 -9.94
N ASN A 123 5.44 -18.02 -10.94
CA ASN A 123 6.39 -17.19 -11.68
C ASN A 123 5.74 -15.96 -12.32
N LEU A 124 4.51 -16.09 -12.82
CA LEU A 124 3.78 -14.96 -13.40
C LEU A 124 3.32 -13.99 -12.32
N GLN A 125 2.81 -14.49 -11.19
CA GLN A 125 2.37 -13.66 -10.07
C GLN A 125 3.54 -12.85 -9.51
N ASN A 126 4.65 -13.53 -9.22
CA ASN A 126 5.87 -12.92 -8.70
C ASN A 126 6.45 -11.90 -9.69
N GLY A 127 6.41 -12.19 -10.99
CA GLY A 127 6.85 -11.25 -12.02
C GLY A 127 5.99 -9.98 -12.07
N LEU A 128 4.67 -10.12 -11.97
CA LEU A 128 3.75 -8.97 -11.99
C LEU A 128 3.87 -8.09 -10.76
N VAL A 129 3.98 -8.69 -9.57
CA VAL A 129 4.19 -7.97 -8.31
C VAL A 129 5.57 -7.31 -8.32
N GLY A 130 6.61 -8.03 -8.74
CA GLY A 130 7.97 -7.52 -8.86
C GLY A 130 8.06 -6.31 -9.77
N GLU A 131 7.35 -6.31 -10.90
CA GLU A 131 7.30 -5.16 -11.81
C GLU A 131 6.77 -3.89 -11.13
N VAL A 132 5.75 -4.00 -10.27
CA VAL A 132 5.21 -2.86 -9.52
C VAL A 132 6.21 -2.39 -8.45
N ILE A 133 6.83 -3.34 -7.73
CA ILE A 133 7.85 -3.06 -6.70
C ILE A 133 9.03 -2.29 -7.30
N ASP A 134 9.54 -2.76 -8.43
CA ASP A 134 10.69 -2.17 -9.12
C ASP A 134 10.35 -0.79 -9.66
N LYS A 135 9.25 -0.66 -10.42
CA LYS A 135 8.88 0.59 -11.09
C LYS A 135 8.52 1.71 -10.12
N ALA A 136 7.92 1.39 -8.99
CA ALA A 136 7.59 2.38 -7.96
C ALA A 136 8.70 2.61 -6.93
N ALA A 137 9.86 1.96 -7.09
CA ALA A 137 10.98 2.03 -6.14
C ALA A 137 10.54 1.72 -4.70
N VAL A 138 9.71 0.69 -4.51
CA VAL A 138 9.10 0.35 -3.21
C VAL A 138 10.18 0.04 -2.16
N GLU A 139 11.20 -0.72 -2.53
CA GLU A 139 12.30 -1.07 -1.61
C GLU A 139 12.99 0.16 -1.03
N GLN A 140 13.25 1.17 -1.87
CA GLN A 140 13.86 2.42 -1.45
C GLN A 140 12.96 3.18 -0.46
N ALA A 141 11.65 3.25 -0.76
CA ALA A 141 10.68 3.93 0.09
C ALA A 141 10.58 3.27 1.46
N VAL A 142 10.44 1.94 1.50
CA VAL A 142 10.35 1.16 2.74
C VAL A 142 11.62 1.33 3.57
N THR A 143 12.80 1.14 2.96
CA THR A 143 14.09 1.25 3.66
C THR A 143 14.29 2.64 4.25
N THR A 144 14.01 3.70 3.47
CA THR A 144 14.20 5.09 3.89
C THR A 144 13.26 5.48 5.02
N LEU A 145 11.97 5.14 4.88
CA LEU A 145 10.98 5.48 5.89
C LEU A 145 11.24 4.68 7.16
N ALA A 146 11.45 3.36 7.09
CA ALA A 146 11.74 2.53 8.27
C ALA A 146 12.94 3.06 9.08
N ALA A 147 14.03 3.46 8.40
CA ALA A 147 15.19 4.07 9.06
C ALA A 147 14.86 5.38 9.79
N SER A 148 13.99 6.22 9.21
CA SER A 148 13.55 7.47 9.85
C SER A 148 12.77 7.24 11.16
N TRP A 149 12.08 6.09 11.29
CA TRP A 149 11.31 5.73 12.48
C TRP A 149 12.15 5.05 13.57
N GLN A 150 13.11 4.20 13.19
CA GLN A 150 14.07 3.63 14.14
C GLN A 150 14.88 4.74 14.85
N GLY A 151 15.20 5.83 14.14
CA GLY A 151 15.83 7.01 14.73
C GLY A 151 14.96 7.74 15.76
N LYS A 152 13.63 7.83 15.56
CA LYS A 152 12.70 8.45 16.53
C LYS A 152 12.51 7.60 17.79
N CYS A 153 12.38 6.28 17.64
CA CYS A 153 12.28 5.36 18.79
C CYS A 153 13.55 5.33 19.67
N TYR A 154 14.73 5.65 19.14
CA TYR A 154 15.97 5.72 19.93
C TYR A 154 16.08 7.01 20.76
N VAL A 155 15.49 8.11 20.29
CA VAL A 155 15.50 9.39 21.04
C VAL A 155 14.49 9.36 22.19
N ASP A 156 13.32 8.73 22.00
CA ASP A 156 12.29 8.64 23.06
C ASP A 156 12.67 7.70 24.22
N LYS A 157 13.59 6.75 24.01
CA LYS A 157 14.07 5.85 25.09
C LYS A 157 15.18 6.44 25.98
N ASN A 158 15.67 7.65 25.68
CA ASN A 158 16.74 8.31 26.44
C ASN A 158 16.31 9.59 27.17
N LEU A 159 15.03 9.94 27.14
CA LEU A 159 14.42 10.76 28.18
C LEU A 159 13.73 9.79 29.12
N HIS A 160 14.32 9.47 30.26
CA HIS A 160 13.71 9.19 31.57
C HIS A 160 14.84 9.05 32.59
#